data_AF-A0A917KJ17-F1
#
_entry.id   AF-A0A917KJ17-F1
#
_cell.length_a   1.000
_cell.length_b   1.000
_cell.length_c   1.000
_cell.angle_alpha   90.00
_cell.angle_beta   90.00
_cell.angle_gamma   90.00
#
_symmetry.space_group_name_H-M   'P 1'
#
loop_
_entity.id
_entity.type
_entity.pdbx_description
1 polymer ?
#
loop_
_entity_poly.entity_id
_entity_poly.type
_entity_poly.pdbx_seq_one_letter_code
_entity_poly.pdbx_strand_id
1 'polypeptide(L)' 'MERAKLAGLQGEEHDAQLNRWRTASEAVQAAITAHAAAAGLNRYELEQAVKEAVRHGREDPAAE' A
#
# COMPACT_ATOMS: atom_id res chain seq x y z
N MET A 1 -0.29 26.03 5.74
CA MET A 1 0.71 25.04 5.30
C MET A 1 0.36 23.68 5.88
N GLU A 2 -0.22 22.79 5.08
CA GLU A 2 -0.63 21.44 5.51
C GLU A 2 0.58 20.56 5.90
N ARG A 3 1.76 20.87 5.34
CA ARG A 3 3.06 20.27 5.71
C ARG A 3 3.51 20.59 7.15
N ALA A 4 3.05 21.70 7.75
CA ALA A 4 3.37 22.02 9.14
C ALA A 4 2.53 21.19 10.14
N LYS A 5 1.37 20.69 9.72
CA LYS A 5 0.57 19.75 10.53
C LYS A 5 1.20 18.35 10.60
N LEU A 6 1.94 17.96 9.56
CA LEU A 6 2.77 16.73 9.56
C LEU A 6 4.04 16.88 10.40
N ALA A 7 4.54 18.10 10.62
CA ALA A 7 5.65 18.38 11.53
C ALA A 7 5.25 18.38 13.03
N GLY A 8 3.97 18.14 13.33
CA GLY A 8 3.43 18.11 14.70
C GLY A 8 3.47 16.75 15.39
N LEU A 9 3.77 15.67 14.67
CA LEU A 9 4.04 14.36 15.24
C LEU A 9 5.55 14.28 15.49
N GLN A 10 6.00 14.62 16.70
CA GLN A 10 7.38 14.43 17.13
C GLN A 10 7.45 13.28 18.14
N GLY A 11 8.54 12.51 18.13
CA GLY A 11 8.79 11.44 19.09
C GLY A 11 7.95 10.18 18.86
N GLU A 12 7.52 9.53 19.94
CA GLU A 12 6.92 8.18 19.92
C GLU A 12 5.68 8.04 19.04
N GLU A 13 4.86 9.10 18.87
CA GLU A 13 3.64 8.99 18.05
C GLU A 13 3.95 8.93 16.55
N HIS A 14 5.02 9.61 16.11
CA HIS A 14 5.53 9.50 14.75
C HIS A 14 6.16 8.13 14.52
N ASP A 15 6.94 7.63 15.47
CA ASP A 15 7.55 6.30 15.39
C ASP A 15 6.50 5.19 15.39
N ALA A 16 5.44 5.32 16.19
CA ALA A 16 4.31 4.40 16.18
C ALA A 16 3.57 4.40 14.84
N GLN A 17 3.38 5.57 14.22
CA GLN A 17 2.77 5.68 12.90
C GLN A 17 3.67 5.06 11.82
N LEU A 18 4.97 5.34 11.85
CA LEU A 18 5.95 4.75 10.94
C LEU A 18 6.00 3.23 11.08
N ASN A 19 5.96 2.71 12.32
CA ASN A 19 5.95 1.27 12.56
C ASN A 19 4.69 0.61 12.02
N ARG A 20 3.52 1.20 12.28
CA ARG A 20 2.24 0.70 11.71
C ARG A 20 2.27 0.68 10.18
N TRP A 21 2.75 1.77 9.57
CA TRP A 21 2.90 1.85 8.12
C TRP A 21 3.89 0.80 7.59
N ARG A 22 5.03 0.60 8.25
CA ARG A 22 6.04 -0.40 7.88
C ARG A 22 5.45 -1.81 7.94
N THR A 23 4.84 -2.19 9.06
CA THR A 23 4.21 -3.51 9.22
C THR A 23 3.15 -3.77 8.14
N ALA A 24 2.30 -2.79 7.85
CA ALA A 24 1.30 -2.93 6.78
C ALA A 24 1.96 -3.06 5.40
N SER A 25 3.01 -2.29 5.13
CA SER A 25 3.75 -2.34 3.86
C SER A 25 4.45 -3.69 3.66
N GLU A 26 5.06 -4.23 4.71
CA GLU A 26 5.69 -5.55 4.70
C GLU A 26 4.68 -6.66 4.43
N ALA A 27 3.51 -6.62 5.10
CA ALA A 27 2.45 -7.59 4.88
C ALA A 27 1.93 -7.57 3.43
N VAL A 28 1.73 -6.39 2.85
CA VAL A 28 1.29 -6.24 1.45
C VAL A 28 2.36 -6.75 0.48
N GLN A 29 3.63 -6.39 0.67
CA GLN A 29 4.74 -6.87 -0.16
C GLN A 29 4.89 -8.39 -0.10
N ALA A 30 4.74 -8.98 1.08
CA ALA A 30 4.77 -10.43 1.26
C ALA A 30 3.62 -11.10 0.50
N ALA A 31 2.39 -10.57 0.60
CA ALA A 31 1.23 -11.09 -0.10
C ALA A 31 1.38 -11.01 -1.63
N ILE A 32 1.84 -9.87 -2.16
CA ILE A 32 2.10 -9.69 -3.60
C ILE A 32 3.17 -10.67 -4.07
N THR A 33 4.25 -10.81 -3.31
CA THR A 33 5.35 -11.73 -3.67
C THR A 33 4.88 -13.19 -3.67
N ALA A 34 4.14 -13.60 -2.65
CA ALA A 34 3.58 -14.95 -2.57
C ALA A 34 2.60 -15.23 -3.71
N HIS A 35 1.71 -14.28 -4.02
CA HIS A 35 0.75 -14.43 -5.11
C HIS A 35 1.44 -14.48 -6.47
N ALA A 36 2.40 -13.59 -6.73
CA ALA A 36 3.17 -13.59 -7.97
C ALA A 36 3.90 -14.92 -8.18
N ALA A 37 4.53 -15.46 -7.14
CA ALA A 37 5.21 -16.74 -7.19
C ALA A 37 4.22 -17.90 -7.45
N ALA A 38 3.07 -17.92 -6.77
CA ALA A 38 2.06 -18.96 -6.92
C ALA A 38 1.37 -18.93 -8.29
N ALA A 39 1.13 -17.75 -8.84
CA ALA A 39 0.45 -17.55 -10.12
C ALA A 39 1.42 -17.51 -11.33
N GLY A 40 2.73 -17.57 -11.10
CA GLY A 40 3.74 -17.42 -12.16
C GLY A 40 3.74 -16.02 -12.81
N LEU A 41 3.28 -15.01 -12.09
CA LEU A 41 3.17 -13.63 -12.57
C LEU A 41 4.45 -12.84 -12.28
N ASN A 42 4.69 -11.80 -13.06
CA ASN A 42 5.71 -10.82 -12.72
C ASN A 42 5.25 -10.01 -11.49
N ARG A 43 5.98 -10.13 -10.38
CA ARG A 43 5.70 -9.41 -9.11
C ARG A 43 5.55 -7.90 -9.31
N TYR A 44 6.39 -7.28 -10.13
CA TYR A 44 6.38 -5.84 -10.35
C TYR A 44 5.10 -5.39 -11.08
N GLU A 45 4.71 -6.08 -12.15
CA GLU A 45 3.49 -5.80 -12.89
C GLU A 45 2.24 -5.97 -12.01
N LEU A 46 2.21 -7.05 -11.22
CA LEU A 46 1.14 -7.29 -10.24
C LEU A 46 1.07 -6.16 -9.19
N GLU A 47 2.21 -5.72 -8.67
CA GLU A 47 2.26 -4.63 -7.70
C GLU A 47 1.75 -3.31 -8.28
N GLN A 48 2.09 -2.97 -9.53
CA GLN A 48 1.55 -1.79 -10.20
C GLN A 48 0.04 -1.89 -10.39
N ALA A 49 -0.45 -3.04 -10.87
CA ALA A 49 -1.89 -3.25 -11.05
C ALA A 49 -2.67 -3.11 -9.72
N VAL A 50 -2.15 -3.65 -8.61
CA VAL A 50 -2.76 -3.46 -7.28
C VAL A 50 -2.75 -1.98 -6.87
N LYS A 51 -1.64 -1.27 -7.09
CA LYS A 51 -1.57 0.17 -6.77
C LYS A 51 -2.52 1.00 -7.62
N GLU A 52 -2.65 0.70 -8.91
CA GLU A 52 -3.61 1.35 -9.80
C GLU A 52 -5.04 1.06 -9.36
N ALA A 53 -5.38 -0.20 -9.12
CA ALA A 53 -6.69 -0.61 -8.63
C ALA A 53 -7.05 0.09 -7.30
N VAL A 54 -6.12 0.25 -6.36
CA VAL A 54 -6.43 0.95 -5.10
C VAL A 54 -6.53 2.46 -5.28
N ARG A 55 -5.73 3.06 -6.18
CA ARG A 55 -5.75 4.52 -6.43
C ARG A 55 -6.96 4.97 -7.24
N HIS A 56 -7.45 4.11 -8.14
CA HIS A 56 -8.52 4.42 -9.09
C HIS A 56 -9.81 3.62 -8.83
N GLY A 57 -9.77 2.59 -7.99
CA GLY A 57 -10.88 1.67 -7.71
C GLY A 57 -11.92 2.16 -6.70
N ARG A 58 -12.48 3.35 -6.96
CA ARG A 58 -13.94 3.52 -6.78
C ARG A 58 -14.59 3.59 -8.15
N GLU A 59 -14.22 2.68 -9.05
CA GLU A 59 -15.02 2.31 -10.21
C GLU A 59 -15.01 0.79 -10.25
N ASP A 60 -15.90 0.21 -9.44
CA ASP A 60 -16.42 -1.12 -9.69
C ASP A 60 -17.80 -0.89 -10.30
N PRO A 61 -17.97 -1.02 -11.62
CA PRO A 61 -19.26 -1.32 -12.18
C PRO A 61 -19.21 -2.79 -12.61
N ALA A 62 -20.07 -3.59 -12.00
CA ALA A 62 -20.92 -4.38 -12.85
C ALA A 62 -21.63 -3.41 -13.82
N ALA A 63 -21.11 -3.27 -15.03
CA ALA A 63 -21.74 -2.71 -16.23
C ALA A 63 -21.01 -3.38 -17.40
N GLU A 64 -21.52 -4.39 -18.10
CA GLU A 64 -22.78 -4.45 -18.86
C GLU A 64 -23.36 -3.11 -19.30
#